data_AF-A0A712HFS7-F1
#
_entry.id   AF-A0A712HFS7-F1
#
_cell.length_a   1.000
_cell.length_b   1.000
_cell.length_c   1.000
_cell.angle_alpha   90.00
_cell.angle_beta   90.00
_cell.angle_gamma   90.00
#
_symmetry.space_group_name_H-M   'P 1'
#
loop_
_entity.id
_entity.type
_entity.pdbx_description
1 polymer ?
#
loop_
_entity_poly.entity_id
_entity_poly.type
_entity_poly.pdbx_seq_one_letter_code
_entity_poly.pdbx_strand_id
1 'polypeptide(L)'
;MSFTCPLCHQPLTQINNSVICPQRHQFDVAKEGYINLLPVQHKRSRDPGDSAEMMQARRAFLDAGHYQPLRDAVINLLRERLDQSATAILDIGCGEGYYTHAFAEALPGVTTFGLDVAKT
;
A
#
# COMPACT_ATOMS: atom_id res chain seq x y z
N MET A 1 5.12 -7.28 11.80
CA MET A 1 4.70 -7.07 10.40
C MET A 1 4.46 -8.42 9.76
N SER A 2 3.35 -8.59 9.03
CA SER A 2 2.97 -9.85 8.37
C SER A 2 3.26 -9.79 6.87
N PHE A 3 4.48 -9.43 6.49
CA PHE A 3 4.89 -9.52 5.09
C PHE A 3 5.49 -10.90 4.79
N THR A 4 5.28 -11.36 3.57
CA THR A 4 5.77 -12.65 3.09
C THR A 4 6.82 -12.42 2.03
N CYS A 5 7.93 -13.15 2.11
CA CYS A 5 9.00 -13.05 1.12
C CYS A 5 8.48 -13.50 -0.26
N PRO A 6 8.59 -12.68 -1.31
CA PRO A 6 8.12 -13.02 -2.66
C PRO A 6 8.94 -14.14 -3.33
N LEU A 7 10.09 -14.53 -2.76
CA LEU A 7 11.00 -15.52 -3.33
C LEU A 7 10.88 -16.91 -2.68
N CYS A 8 10.67 -16.96 -1.37
CA CYS A 8 10.62 -18.23 -0.62
C CYS A 8 9.38 -18.39 0.25
N HIS A 9 8.46 -17.41 0.22
CA HIS A 9 7.20 -17.41 0.97
C HIS A 9 7.32 -17.54 2.49
N GLN A 10 8.52 -17.32 3.04
CA GLN A 10 8.75 -17.26 4.48
C GLN A 10 8.44 -15.85 5.03
N PRO A 11 8.09 -15.72 6.33
CA PRO A 11 7.86 -14.43 6.96
C PRO A 11 9.05 -13.49 6.82
N LEU A 12 8.75 -12.20 6.62
CA LEU A 12 9.73 -11.12 6.62
C LEU A 12 9.75 -10.43 7.99
N THR A 13 10.95 -10.29 8.55
CA THR A 13 11.20 -9.58 9.79
C THR A 13 11.94 -8.28 9.50
N GLN A 14 11.51 -7.19 10.12
CA GLN A 14 12.22 -5.92 9.99
C GLN A 14 13.50 -5.92 10.82
N ILE A 15 14.61 -5.54 10.17
CA ILE A 15 15.93 -5.36 10.76
C ILE A 15 16.44 -4.01 10.27
N ASN A 16 16.53 -3.02 11.17
CA ASN A 16 16.84 -1.63 10.82
C ASN A 16 15.94 -1.09 9.71
N ASN A 17 16.53 -0.72 8.57
CA ASN A 17 15.85 -0.16 7.40
C ASN A 17 15.64 -1.20 6.29
N SER A 18 15.56 -2.48 6.64
CA SER A 18 15.34 -3.58 5.69
C SER A 18 14.39 -4.62 6.28
N VAL A 19 13.74 -5.39 5.42
CA VAL A 19 12.98 -6.59 5.81
C VAL A 19 13.65 -7.83 5.24
N ILE A 20 13.85 -8.84 6.09
CA ILE A 20 14.69 -10.01 5.80
C ILE A 20 13.94 -11.29 6.18
N CYS A 21 14.00 -12.32 5.33
CA CYS A 21 13.44 -13.63 5.65
C CYS A 21 14.53 -14.61 6.18
N PRO A 22 14.15 -15.78 6.74
CA PRO A 22 15.11 -16.78 7.23
C PRO A 22 16.12 -17.28 6.17
N GLN A 23 15.76 -17.23 4.88
CA GLN A 23 16.64 -17.57 3.75
C GLN A 23 17.60 -16.42 3.37
N ARG A 24 17.60 -15.32 4.13
CA ARG A 24 18.41 -14.11 3.93
C ARG A 24 18.12 -13.34 2.64
N HIS A 25 16.91 -13.47 2.08
CA HIS A 25 16.43 -12.51 1.08
C HIS A 25 16.10 -11.20 1.79
N GLN A 26 16.70 -10.11 1.32
CA GLN A 26 16.60 -8.77 1.92
C GLN A 26 15.91 -7.80 0.94
N PHE A 27 15.02 -6.98 1.49
CA PHE A 27 14.37 -5.88 0.78
C PHE A 27 14.54 -4.61 1.60
N ASP A 28 15.12 -3.57 1.01
CA ASP A 28 15.36 -2.31 1.72
C ASP A 28 14.10 -1.43 1.70
N VAL A 29 13.90 -0.71 2.80
CA VAL A 29 12.89 0.34 2.92
C VAL A 29 13.43 1.57 2.18
N ALA A 30 12.66 2.06 1.21
CA ALA A 30 13.00 3.26 0.45
C ALA A 30 13.02 4.50 1.35
N LYS A 31 13.65 5.59 0.90
CA LYS A 31 13.69 6.84 1.67
C LYS A 31 12.30 7.43 1.91
N GLU A 32 11.36 7.12 1.03
CA GLU A 32 9.93 7.48 1.11
C GLU A 32 9.12 6.54 2.02
N GLY A 33 9.74 5.48 2.56
CA GLY A 33 9.13 4.57 3.54
C GLY A 33 8.47 3.32 2.97
N TYR A 34 8.39 3.14 1.64
CA TYR A 34 7.81 1.95 1.03
C TYR A 34 8.83 0.81 0.89
N ILE A 35 8.33 -0.43 0.76
CA ILE A 35 9.15 -1.64 0.54
C ILE A 35 8.86 -2.17 -0.87
N ASN A 36 9.89 -2.27 -1.72
CA ASN A 36 9.72 -2.87 -3.04
C ASN A 36 9.86 -4.41 -2.96
N LEU A 37 8.75 -5.12 -3.12
CA LEU A 37 8.70 -6.58 -3.11
C LEU A 37 8.64 -7.22 -4.51
N LEU A 38 8.78 -6.44 -5.58
CA LEU A 38 8.79 -6.98 -6.94
C LEU A 38 10.14 -7.65 -7.27
N PRO A 39 10.15 -8.93 -7.73
CA PRO A 39 11.37 -9.59 -8.17
C PRO A 39 12.05 -8.83 -9.31
N VAL A 40 13.39 -8.76 -9.27
CA VAL A 40 14.22 -8.01 -10.23
C VAL A 40 13.96 -8.39 -11.69
N GLN A 41 13.51 -9.62 -11.93
CA GLN A 41 13.32 -10.22 -13.25
C GLN A 41 12.00 -9.80 -13.94
N HIS A 42 11.06 -9.21 -13.19
CA HIS A 42 9.76 -8.73 -13.70
C HIS A 42 9.65 -7.20 -13.62
N LYS A 43 10.78 -6.50 -13.78
CA LYS A 43 10.85 -5.07 -13.46
C LYS A 43 10.19 -4.12 -14.45
N ARG A 44 9.79 -4.56 -15.64
CA ARG A 44 9.26 -3.66 -16.68
C ARG A 44 8.29 -4.39 -17.61
N SER A 45 7.00 -4.20 -17.41
CA SER A 45 6.11 -4.15 -18.58
C SER A 45 6.65 -3.05 -19.50
N ARG A 46 6.78 -3.33 -20.80
CA ARG A 46 7.15 -2.30 -21.80
C ARG A 46 6.09 -1.21 -21.94
N ASP A 47 4.92 -1.42 -21.33
CA ASP A 47 3.79 -0.52 -21.31
C ASP A 47 3.35 -0.31 -19.86
N PRO A 48 3.92 0.67 -19.13
CA PRO A 48 3.39 1.09 -17.84
C PRO A 48 2.01 1.69 -18.10
N GLY A 49 0.95 1.02 -17.64
CA GLY A 49 -0.44 1.38 -17.99
C GLY A 49 -0.86 2.80 -17.59
N ASP A 50 -0.19 3.41 -16.61
CA ASP A 50 -0.41 4.81 -16.22
C ASP A 50 0.86 5.63 -16.52
N SER A 51 0.73 6.66 -17.37
CA SER A 51 1.77 7.67 -17.56
C SER A 51 1.82 8.66 -16.37
N ALA A 52 2.88 9.45 -16.25
CA ALA A 52 2.99 10.47 -15.21
C ALA A 52 1.84 11.50 -15.31
N GLU A 53 1.45 11.86 -16.53
CA GLU A 53 0.32 12.76 -16.80
C GLU A 53 -1.02 12.14 -16.36
N MET A 54 -1.21 10.83 -16.59
CA MET A 54 -2.41 10.13 -16.14
C MET A 54 -2.50 10.07 -14.62
N MET A 55 -1.38 9.87 -13.93
CA MET A 55 -1.33 9.92 -12.46
C MET A 55 -1.70 11.31 -11.94
N GLN A 56 -1.13 12.37 -12.51
CA GLN A 56 -1.46 13.75 -12.13
C GLN A 56 -2.94 14.09 -12.39
N ALA A 57 -3.50 13.65 -13.52
CA ALA A 57 -4.91 13.84 -13.83
C ALA A 57 -5.82 13.09 -12.83
N ARG A 58 -5.47 11.84 -12.49
CA ARG A 58 -6.18 11.06 -11.48
C ARG A 58 -6.15 11.76 -10.12
N ARG A 59 -4.98 12.25 -9.70
CA ARG A 59 -4.82 13.01 -8.45
C ARG A 59 -5.71 14.25 -8.44
N ALA A 60 -5.61 15.10 -9.46
CA ALA A 60 -6.40 16.32 -9.54
C ALA A 60 -7.91 16.06 -9.49
N PHE A 61 -8.38 15.00 -10.15
CA PHE A 61 -9.79 14.59 -10.11
C PHE A 61 -10.22 14.11 -8.71
N LEU A 62 -9.39 13.31 -8.04
CA LEU A 62 -9.67 12.79 -6.70
C LEU A 62 -9.64 13.92 -5.65
N ASP A 63 -8.67 14.83 -5.75
CA ASP A 63 -8.52 16.00 -4.85
C ASP A 63 -9.66 17.01 -5.02
N ALA A 64 -10.29 17.06 -6.20
CA ALA A 64 -11.52 17.83 -6.42
C ALA A 64 -12.75 17.23 -5.69
N GLY A 65 -12.60 16.08 -5.02
CA GLY A 65 -13.63 15.51 -4.14
C GLY A 65 -14.75 14.77 -4.87
N HIS A 66 -14.66 14.60 -6.20
CA HIS A 66 -15.71 13.91 -6.98
C HIS A 66 -15.98 12.48 -6.47
N TYR A 67 -14.94 11.79 -5.98
CA TYR A 67 -15.03 10.44 -5.42
C TYR A 67 -15.00 10.41 -3.88
N GLN A 68 -15.08 11.57 -3.23
CA GLN A 68 -15.18 11.63 -1.77
C GLN A 68 -16.37 10.83 -1.22
N PRO A 69 -17.59 10.84 -1.82
CA PRO A 69 -18.70 10.04 -1.30
C PRO A 69 -18.39 8.53 -1.25
N LEU A 70 -17.64 8.01 -2.22
CA LEU A 70 -17.19 6.61 -2.21
C LEU A 70 -16.20 6.36 -1.07
N ARG A 71 -15.20 7.23 -0.91
CA ARG A 71 -14.21 7.15 0.17
C ARG A 71 -14.88 7.14 1.53
N ASP A 72 -15.83 8.05 1.75
CA ASP A 72 -16.53 8.21 3.02
C ASP A 72 -17.46 7.01 3.30
N ALA A 73 -18.10 6.45 2.27
CA ALA A 73 -18.89 5.22 2.40
C ALA A 73 -18.03 4.03 2.84
N VAL A 74 -16.83 3.87 2.28
CA VAL A 74 -15.90 2.80 2.69
C VAL A 74 -15.39 3.02 4.11
N ILE A 75 -15.08 4.26 4.50
CA ILE A 75 -14.70 4.60 5.88
C ILE A 75 -15.79 4.18 6.87
N ASN A 76 -17.05 4.46 6.56
CA ASN A 76 -18.17 4.08 7.42
C ASN A 76 -18.31 2.57 7.53
N LEU A 77 -18.16 1.84 6.41
CA LEU A 77 -18.16 0.38 6.42
C LEU A 77 -17.01 -0.18 7.26
N LEU A 78 -15.80 0.36 7.14
CA LEU A 78 -14.66 -0.07 7.96
C LEU A 78 -14.94 0.13 9.45
N ARG A 79 -15.47 1.30 9.84
CA ARG A 79 -15.83 1.59 11.24
C ARG A 79 -16.94 0.69 11.79
N GLU A 80 -17.88 0.30 10.94
CA GLU A 80 -18.97 -0.61 11.32
C GLU A 80 -18.48 -2.06 11.49
N ARG A 81 -17.54 -2.49 10.63
CA ARG A 81 -17.16 -3.90 10.49
C ARG A 81 -15.92 -4.31 11.28
N LEU A 82 -15.01 -3.37 11.55
CA LEU A 82 -13.83 -3.64 12.36
C LEU A 82 -14.20 -3.62 13.84
N ASP A 83 -13.91 -4.71 14.53
CA ASP A 83 -14.00 -4.74 15.98
C ASP A 83 -12.73 -4.16 16.64
N GLN A 84 -12.75 -4.06 17.97
CA GLN A 84 -11.64 -3.49 18.75
C GLN A 84 -10.36 -4.34 18.72
N SER A 85 -10.43 -5.59 18.21
CA SER A 85 -9.28 -6.47 18.07
C SER A 85 -8.56 -6.32 16.72
N ALA A 86 -9.14 -5.54 15.78
CA ALA A 86 -8.52 -5.26 14.50
C ALA A 86 -7.16 -4.56 14.70
N THR A 87 -6.10 -5.18 14.18
CA THR A 87 -4.72 -4.66 14.30
C THR A 87 -4.23 -4.00 13.02
N ALA A 88 -4.78 -4.39 11.86
CA ALA A 88 -4.39 -3.85 10.57
C ALA A 88 -5.48 -3.98 9.49
N ILE A 89 -5.39 -3.13 8.46
CA ILE A 89 -6.11 -3.25 7.19
C ILE A 89 -5.13 -3.17 6.01
N LEU A 90 -5.56 -3.69 4.85
CA LEU A 90 -4.81 -3.65 3.60
C LEU A 90 -5.67 -3.07 2.49
N ASP A 91 -5.16 -2.05 1.82
CA ASP A 91 -5.70 -1.46 0.61
C ASP A 91 -4.91 -1.95 -0.61
N ILE A 92 -5.56 -2.68 -1.51
CA ILE A 92 -4.95 -3.28 -2.70
C ILE A 92 -5.27 -2.41 -3.91
N GLY A 93 -4.24 -2.01 -4.66
CA GLY A 93 -4.38 -0.99 -5.69
C GLY A 93 -4.52 0.40 -5.07
N CYS A 94 -3.72 0.67 -4.02
CA CYS A 94 -3.82 1.91 -3.26
C CYS A 94 -3.46 3.17 -4.07
N GLY A 95 -2.85 2.99 -5.25
CA GLY A 95 -2.37 4.08 -6.10
C GLY A 95 -1.47 5.03 -5.32
N GLU A 96 -1.76 6.33 -5.42
CA GLU A 96 -1.05 7.37 -4.68
C GLU A 96 -1.56 7.57 -3.24
N GLY A 97 -2.48 6.73 -2.76
CA GLY A 97 -2.94 6.71 -1.37
C GLY A 97 -4.14 7.60 -1.03
N TYR A 98 -4.88 8.11 -2.02
CA TYR A 98 -6.06 8.98 -1.80
C TYR A 98 -7.08 8.38 -0.82
N TYR A 99 -7.40 7.09 -0.98
CA TYR A 99 -8.30 6.37 -0.09
C TYR A 99 -7.59 5.90 1.16
N THR A 100 -6.43 5.28 0.98
CA THR A 100 -5.61 4.66 2.03
C THR A 100 -5.29 5.61 3.17
N HIS A 101 -4.92 6.86 2.85
CA HIS A 101 -4.61 7.86 3.87
C HIS A 101 -5.84 8.20 4.71
N ALA A 102 -6.99 8.40 4.07
CA ALA A 102 -8.23 8.68 4.78
C ALA A 102 -8.70 7.49 5.64
N PHE A 103 -8.42 6.25 5.21
CA PHE A 103 -8.68 5.06 6.05
C PHE A 103 -7.80 5.05 7.30
N ALA A 104 -6.52 5.39 7.15
CA ALA A 104 -5.58 5.46 8.27
C ALA A 104 -5.97 6.55 9.29
N GLU A 105 -6.39 7.73 8.81
CA GLU A 105 -6.90 8.81 9.66
C GLU A 105 -8.20 8.42 10.38
N ALA A 106 -9.08 7.68 9.69
CA ALA A 106 -10.38 7.30 10.22
C ALA A 106 -10.32 6.16 11.25
N LEU A 107 -9.23 5.40 11.29
CA LEU A 107 -9.02 4.21 12.13
C LEU A 107 -7.75 4.34 12.98
N PRO A 108 -7.68 5.34 13.89
CA PRO A 108 -6.51 5.52 14.75
C PRO A 108 -6.28 4.27 15.60
N GLY A 109 -5.07 3.72 15.55
CA GLY A 109 -4.70 2.48 16.26
C GLY A 109 -4.72 1.21 15.40
N VAL A 110 -5.31 1.26 14.21
CA VAL A 110 -5.25 0.17 13.22
C VAL A 110 -4.16 0.48 12.20
N THR A 111 -3.21 -0.44 12.01
CA THR A 111 -2.14 -0.25 11.03
C THR A 111 -2.71 -0.34 9.61
N THR A 112 -2.54 0.70 8.79
CA THR A 112 -3.03 0.70 7.41
C THR A 112 -1.90 0.45 6.43
N PHE A 113 -2.02 -0.60 5.62
CA PHE A 113 -1.07 -0.93 4.56
C PHE A 113 -1.67 -0.60 3.19
N GLY A 114 -0.87 0.01 2.31
CA GLY A 114 -1.17 0.12 0.88
C GLY A 114 -0.27 -0.81 0.07
N LEU A 115 -0.86 -1.52 -0.89
CA LEU A 115 -0.14 -2.35 -1.85
C LEU A 115 -0.48 -1.88 -3.27
N ASP A 116 0.53 -1.49 -4.02
CA ASP A 116 0.42 -1.22 -5.46
C ASP A 116 1.63 -1.79 -6.21
N VAL A 117 1.45 -2.05 -7.49
CA VAL A 117 2.48 -2.47 -8.44
C VAL A 117 3.08 -1.29 -9.19
N ALA A 118 2.35 -0.17 -9.26
CA ALA A 118 2.83 1.07 -9.81
C ALA A 118 3.95 1.61 -8.93
N LYS A 119 5.08 1.92 -9.56
CA LYS A 119 6.17 2.63 -8.91
C LYS A 119 5.88 4.12 -9.09
N THR A 120 5.40 4.77 -8.04
CA THR A 120 5.33 6.22 -7.95
C THR A 120 6.72 6.84 -7.88
#